data_AF-A0A915NV13-F1
#
_entry.id   AF-A0A915NV13-F1
#
_cell.length_a   1.000
_cell.length_b   1.000
_cell.length_c   1.000
_cell.angle_alpha   90.00
_cell.angle_beta   90.00
_cell.angle_gamma   90.00
#
_symmetry.space_group_name_H-M   'P 1'
#
loop_
_entity.id
_entity.type
_entity.pdbx_description
1 polymer ?
#
loop_
_entity_poly.entity_id
_entity_poly.type
_entity_poly.pdbx_seq_one_letter_code
_entity_poly.pdbx_strand_id
1 'polypeptide(L)'
;MSNGNDISLYKNNSNIPKLITIPKLHQMKKEGIPIVSLTAYDYSMGKEMDQAGVDVILIGDSLGCVIQGKQNTLSVSLENIIYHTKIVSNGIKRALLVADLPFSVIIESSVSLLSKAGAAAVKLEIPSNSELHLKMLRELNSLSIPVFAHIGLTPQSVHSLGGYQVQGNSKSKRTAEELLELAIQVEKCRACAVVLECVPKDLVKQITDSLKIPTIGIGAEYGEEIEKLIARRDLGFGGSFGGSQENEGNNRISKRRPIIFVHGLTNVAGTYEYIRRYFLTKGYNNSELYATTYSYGIRLLIEAVSRYKKSNIDVVAFSMGSPMARKAILGGICVDIGQYLGQPLTSLVHTFIGVAGANRDAEPLCKLLSWAEPCNQINGISCNSAFLRDINSVVGYEAFSRISVIRSVDDTIVGNIACDGQSVSSINGQNVEILKGYSHPMIIYATQDIIYRIIQGLTN
;
A
#
# COMPACT_ATOMS: atom_id res chain seq x y z
N MET A 1 41.22 1.88 2.28
CA MET A 1 40.95 2.66 3.50
C MET A 1 40.65 4.09 3.09
N SER A 2 39.37 4.47 3.09
CA SER A 2 38.92 5.87 3.14
C SER A 2 37.40 5.85 3.28
N ASN A 3 37.00 5.76 4.54
CA ASN A 3 35.88 6.41 5.21
C ASN A 3 34.49 6.35 4.57
N GLY A 4 33.59 5.78 5.37
CA GLY A 4 32.18 5.62 5.08
C GLY A 4 31.50 6.93 4.71
N ASN A 5 30.66 6.85 3.68
CA ASN A 5 29.75 7.90 3.33
C ASN A 5 28.73 8.05 4.46
N ASP A 6 28.74 9.25 5.00
CA ASP A 6 28.07 9.68 6.20
C ASP A 6 26.54 9.66 6.01
N ILE A 7 25.88 8.70 6.68
CA ILE A 7 24.42 8.53 6.73
C ILE A 7 23.80 9.54 7.73
N SER A 8 24.57 10.53 8.19
CA SER A 8 24.15 11.56 9.15
C SER A 8 23.11 12.54 8.60
N LEU A 9 22.89 12.63 7.29
CA LEU A 9 21.94 13.59 6.70
C LEU A 9 20.46 13.28 6.98
N TYR A 10 20.12 12.05 7.36
CA TYR A 10 18.72 11.63 7.61
C TYR A 10 18.48 11.08 9.02
N LYS A 11 19.46 11.13 9.92
CA LYS A 11 19.30 10.74 11.33
C LYS A 11 19.39 11.97 12.24
N ASN A 12 18.28 12.26 12.92
CA ASN A 12 18.14 13.24 14.00
C ASN A 12 18.58 14.67 13.69
N ASN A 13 17.81 15.35 12.84
CA ASN A 13 17.71 16.80 12.89
C ASN A 13 16.26 17.17 13.19
N SER A 14 16.06 17.92 14.28
CA SER A 14 14.87 18.73 14.59
C SER A 14 14.62 19.86 13.56
N ASN A 15 15.02 19.65 12.31
CA ASN A 15 14.89 20.54 11.15
C ASN A 15 14.23 19.76 10.00
N ILE A 16 13.00 19.30 10.21
CA ILE A 16 12.13 18.90 9.09
C ILE A 16 12.05 20.12 8.15
N PRO A 17 12.32 19.99 6.83
CA PRO A 17 12.35 21.14 5.94
C PRO A 17 11.07 21.95 6.03
N LYS A 18 11.21 23.28 6.06
CA LYS A 18 10.15 24.21 5.66
C LYS A 18 9.64 23.80 4.28
N LEU A 19 8.34 23.95 4.04
CA LEU A 19 7.62 23.77 2.77
C LEU A 19 8.53 23.60 1.54
N ILE A 20 8.41 22.46 0.85
CA ILE A 20 9.11 22.19 -0.41
C ILE A 20 8.52 23.09 -1.49
N THR A 21 9.40 23.79 -2.20
CA THR A 21 9.05 24.73 -3.27
C THR A 21 9.91 24.44 -4.49
N ILE A 22 9.51 24.96 -5.66
CA ILE A 22 10.31 24.83 -6.89
C ILE A 22 11.77 25.29 -6.69
N PRO A 23 12.07 26.46 -6.10
CA PRO A 23 13.46 26.84 -5.83
C PRO A 23 14.21 25.84 -4.94
N LYS A 24 13.52 25.21 -3.97
CA LYS A 24 14.13 24.19 -3.11
C LYS A 24 14.50 22.94 -3.89
N LEU A 25 13.67 22.48 -4.83
CA LEU A 25 14.01 21.34 -5.71
C LEU A 25 15.24 21.65 -6.57
N HIS A 26 15.36 22.87 -7.10
CA HIS A 26 16.56 23.28 -7.84
C HIS A 26 17.80 23.35 -6.95
N GLN A 27 17.65 23.79 -5.70
CA GLN A 27 18.73 23.77 -4.71
C GLN A 27 19.17 22.34 -4.42
N MET A 28 18.23 21.41 -4.19
CA MET A 28 18.54 19.99 -3.96
C MET A 28 19.34 19.38 -5.11
N LYS A 29 18.95 19.67 -6.37
CA LYS A 29 19.75 19.26 -7.54
C LYS A 29 21.17 19.82 -7.51
N LYS A 30 21.35 21.11 -7.22
CA LYS A 30 22.70 21.73 -7.11
C LYS A 30 23.55 21.12 -6.01
N GLU A 31 22.93 20.73 -4.90
CA GLU A 31 23.58 20.11 -3.74
C GLU A 31 23.78 18.60 -3.91
N GLY A 32 23.29 18.00 -5.01
CA GLY A 32 23.34 16.55 -5.22
C GLY A 32 22.43 15.77 -4.28
N ILE A 33 21.44 16.42 -3.66
CA ILE A 33 20.47 15.79 -2.77
C ILE A 33 19.35 15.18 -3.63
N PRO A 34 19.09 13.86 -3.53
CA PRO A 34 18.00 13.22 -4.26
C PRO A 34 16.62 13.80 -3.89
N ILE A 35 15.75 13.91 -4.89
CA ILE A 35 14.35 14.33 -4.71
C ILE A 35 13.48 13.08 -4.65
N VAL A 36 12.69 12.93 -3.60
CA VAL A 36 11.73 11.83 -3.44
C VAL A 36 10.35 12.28 -3.93
N SER A 37 9.82 11.59 -4.93
CA SER A 37 8.49 11.84 -5.50
C SER A 37 7.62 10.59 -5.43
N LEU A 38 6.40 10.69 -4.91
CA LEU A 38 5.43 9.58 -4.83
C LEU A 38 4.05 10.02 -5.30
N THR A 39 3.24 9.08 -5.77
CA THR A 39 1.82 9.34 -6.05
C THR A 39 0.95 9.15 -4.82
N ALA A 40 -0.06 9.99 -4.64
CA ALA A 40 -1.06 9.85 -3.58
C ALA A 40 -2.46 10.17 -4.12
N TYR A 41 -3.48 9.55 -3.54
CA TYR A 41 -4.86 9.70 -4.03
C TYR A 41 -5.89 9.95 -2.93
N ASP A 42 -5.51 9.97 -1.66
CA ASP A 42 -6.41 10.34 -0.58
C ASP A 42 -5.70 11.07 0.56
N TYR A 43 -6.49 11.64 1.46
CA TYR A 43 -6.02 12.40 2.62
C TYR A 43 -5.01 11.61 3.47
N SER A 44 -5.28 10.34 3.72
CA SER A 44 -4.46 9.49 4.60
C SER A 44 -3.11 9.22 3.94
N MET A 45 -3.10 8.86 2.66
CA MET A 45 -1.87 8.67 1.89
C MET A 45 -1.03 9.95 1.87
N GLY A 46 -1.64 11.09 1.54
CA GLY A 46 -0.95 12.37 1.48
C GLY A 46 -0.31 12.75 2.81
N LYS A 47 -1.05 12.58 3.92
CA LYS A 47 -0.58 12.89 5.27
C LYS A 47 0.60 12.02 5.70
N GLU A 48 0.53 10.70 5.48
CA GLU A 48 1.61 9.79 5.84
C GLU A 48 2.88 10.07 5.02
N MET A 49 2.74 10.32 3.70
CA MET A 49 3.87 10.66 2.83
C MET A 49 4.53 11.99 3.22
N ASP A 50 3.72 12.99 3.57
CA ASP A 50 4.22 14.28 4.04
C ASP A 50 5.02 14.13 5.35
N GLN A 51 4.52 13.34 6.30
CA GLN A 51 5.22 13.05 7.56
C GLN A 51 6.49 12.22 7.35
N ALA A 52 6.50 11.33 6.37
CA ALA A 52 7.65 10.47 6.04
C ALA A 52 8.79 11.22 5.33
N GLY A 53 8.60 12.49 4.94
CA GLY A 53 9.65 13.29 4.31
C GLY A 53 9.63 13.29 2.78
N VAL A 54 8.55 12.85 2.13
CA VAL A 54 8.41 12.89 0.66
C VAL A 54 8.43 14.33 0.16
N ASP A 55 9.29 14.66 -0.80
CA ASP A 55 9.47 16.04 -1.28
C ASP A 55 8.35 16.48 -2.22
N VAL A 56 7.94 15.60 -3.13
CA VAL A 56 6.93 15.85 -4.16
C VAL A 56 5.83 14.79 -4.08
N ILE A 57 4.58 15.23 -3.98
CA ILE A 57 3.42 14.35 -4.05
C ILE A 57 2.70 14.61 -5.37
N LEU A 58 2.51 13.57 -6.18
CA LEU A 58 1.88 13.63 -7.50
C LEU A 58 0.47 13.03 -7.47
N ILE A 59 -0.53 13.80 -7.86
CA ILE A 59 -1.87 13.31 -8.18
C ILE A 59 -1.85 12.88 -9.64
N GLY A 60 -1.49 11.63 -9.88
CA GLY A 60 -1.32 11.08 -11.22
C GLY A 60 -2.60 10.53 -11.82
N ASP A 61 -2.72 10.58 -13.15
CA ASP A 61 -3.80 9.90 -13.89
C ASP A 61 -3.73 8.36 -13.79
N SER A 62 -2.62 7.82 -13.28
CA SER A 62 -2.47 6.43 -12.83
C SER A 62 -3.54 5.99 -11.83
N LEU A 63 -4.24 6.93 -11.17
CA LEU A 63 -5.48 6.65 -10.40
C LEU A 63 -6.54 5.89 -11.22
N GLY A 64 -6.58 6.07 -12.55
CA GLY A 64 -7.47 5.33 -13.43
C GLY A 64 -7.25 3.82 -13.31
N CYS A 65 -5.99 3.40 -13.23
CA CYS A 65 -5.63 2.00 -13.07
C CYS A 65 -5.76 1.55 -11.60
N VAL A 66 -5.15 2.29 -10.67
CA VAL A 66 -4.95 1.81 -9.28
C VAL A 66 -6.11 2.12 -8.32
N ILE A 67 -6.93 3.13 -8.62
CA ILE A 67 -8.11 3.49 -7.82
C ILE A 67 -9.40 3.07 -8.54
N GLN A 68 -9.51 3.34 -9.84
CA GLN A 68 -10.73 3.09 -10.60
C GLN A 68 -10.77 1.70 -11.26
N GLY A 69 -9.68 0.93 -11.20
CA GLY A 69 -9.60 -0.44 -11.75
C GLY A 69 -9.68 -0.51 -13.28
N LYS A 70 -9.39 0.58 -13.98
CA LYS A 70 -9.47 0.66 -15.44
C LYS A 70 -8.21 0.13 -16.11
N GLN A 71 -8.31 -0.18 -17.40
CA GLN A 71 -7.20 -0.75 -18.18
C GLN A 71 -6.09 0.28 -18.51
N ASN A 72 -6.42 1.57 -18.54
CA ASN A 72 -5.49 2.66 -18.84
C ASN A 72 -5.98 3.98 -18.21
N THR A 73 -5.17 5.05 -18.35
CA THR A 73 -5.42 6.35 -17.73
C THR A 73 -6.31 7.29 -18.56
N LEU A 74 -6.61 6.94 -19.82
CA LEU A 74 -7.27 7.84 -20.79
C LEU A 74 -8.67 8.31 -20.39
N SER A 75 -9.34 7.53 -19.53
CA SER A 75 -10.70 7.83 -19.07
C SER A 75 -10.74 8.56 -17.72
N VAL A 76 -9.59 9.01 -17.22
CA VAL A 76 -9.53 9.87 -16.03
C VAL A 76 -9.92 11.29 -16.44
N SER A 77 -11.00 11.80 -15.85
CA SER A 77 -11.47 13.16 -16.09
C SER A 77 -10.75 14.19 -15.22
N LEU A 78 -10.88 15.47 -15.58
CA LEU A 78 -10.38 16.59 -14.77
C LEU A 78 -11.01 16.62 -13.38
N GLU A 79 -12.30 16.30 -13.26
CA GLU A 79 -13.01 16.26 -11.98
C GLU A 79 -12.39 15.23 -11.02
N ASN A 80 -11.94 14.09 -11.55
CA ASN A 80 -11.23 13.08 -10.76
C ASN A 80 -9.92 13.67 -10.21
N ILE A 81 -9.11 14.29 -11.06
CA ILE A 81 -7.84 14.90 -10.62
C ILE A 81 -8.11 16.02 -9.60
N ILE A 82 -9.09 16.90 -9.84
CA ILE A 82 -9.46 17.97 -8.92
C ILE A 82 -9.89 17.40 -7.57
N TYR A 83 -10.74 16.38 -7.54
CA TYR A 83 -11.20 15.73 -6.32
C TYR A 83 -10.02 15.18 -5.51
N HIS A 84 -9.18 14.35 -6.14
CA HIS A 84 -8.04 13.72 -5.48
C HIS A 84 -7.00 14.75 -5.02
N THR A 85 -6.75 15.79 -5.83
CA THR A 85 -5.87 16.91 -5.45
C THR A 85 -6.39 17.64 -4.22
N LYS A 86 -7.69 17.92 -4.15
CA LYS A 86 -8.30 18.63 -3.02
C LYS A 86 -8.25 17.84 -1.72
N ILE A 87 -8.48 16.53 -1.76
CA ILE A 87 -8.45 15.72 -0.53
C ILE A 87 -7.02 15.47 -0.05
N VAL A 88 -6.06 15.33 -0.97
CA VAL A 88 -4.63 15.18 -0.63
C VAL A 88 -4.06 16.50 -0.10
N SER A 89 -4.42 17.64 -0.68
CA SER A 89 -3.93 18.95 -0.21
C SER A 89 -4.28 19.25 1.25
N ASN A 90 -5.39 18.71 1.76
CA ASN A 90 -5.76 18.80 3.18
C ASN A 90 -4.84 17.97 4.11
N GLY A 91 -4.15 16.96 3.58
CA GLY A 91 -3.29 16.04 4.35
C GLY A 91 -1.84 16.49 4.44
N ILE A 92 -1.38 17.34 3.51
CA ILE A 92 0.03 17.71 3.38
C ILE A 92 0.31 19.06 4.04
N LYS A 93 1.53 19.25 4.57
CA LYS A 93 2.00 20.52 5.13
C LYS A 93 3.31 20.99 4.52
N ARG A 94 4.09 20.08 3.97
CA ARG A 94 5.46 20.31 3.53
C ARG A 94 5.69 19.94 2.06
N ALA A 95 5.17 18.81 1.59
CA ALA A 95 5.44 18.32 0.24
C ALA A 95 4.90 19.28 -0.83
N LEU A 96 5.61 19.36 -1.96
CA LEU A 96 5.12 20.08 -3.13
C LEU A 96 4.07 19.21 -3.83
N LEU A 97 2.83 19.68 -3.87
CA LEU A 97 1.75 18.98 -4.58
C LEU A 97 1.77 19.29 -6.07
N VAL A 98 1.86 18.24 -6.89
CA VAL A 98 1.80 18.31 -8.35
C VAL A 98 0.56 17.52 -8.80
N ALA A 99 -0.17 18.03 -9.79
CA ALA A 99 -1.33 17.34 -10.34
C ALA A 99 -1.19 17.11 -11.85
N ASP A 100 -1.56 15.93 -12.31
CA ASP A 100 -1.56 15.62 -13.73
C ASP A 100 -2.62 16.42 -14.49
N LEU A 101 -2.26 16.86 -15.70
CA LEU A 101 -3.24 17.34 -16.65
C LEU A 101 -3.79 16.15 -17.44
N PRO A 102 -5.08 15.83 -17.31
CA PRO A 102 -5.71 14.84 -18.17
C PRO A 102 -5.91 15.42 -19.58
N PHE A 103 -6.40 14.59 -20.51
CA PHE A 103 -6.72 15.03 -21.87
C PHE A 103 -7.70 16.21 -21.85
N SER A 104 -7.35 17.28 -22.59
CA SER A 104 -8.15 18.50 -22.91
C SER A 104 -8.09 19.70 -21.94
N VAL A 105 -8.44 20.88 -22.49
CA VAL A 105 -8.49 22.24 -21.88
C VAL A 105 -7.39 22.54 -20.86
N ILE A 106 -6.15 22.58 -21.35
CA ILE A 106 -4.93 22.67 -20.52
C ILE A 106 -4.88 23.89 -19.60
N ILE A 107 -5.22 25.09 -20.10
CA ILE A 107 -5.09 26.33 -19.33
C ILE A 107 -6.12 26.39 -18.20
N GLU A 108 -7.41 26.23 -18.50
CA GLU A 108 -8.48 26.29 -17.48
C GLU A 108 -8.36 25.17 -16.45
N SER A 109 -7.94 23.98 -16.90
CA SER A 109 -7.63 22.85 -16.01
C SER A 109 -6.50 23.20 -15.05
N SER A 110 -5.41 23.77 -15.57
CA SER A 110 -4.26 24.17 -14.75
C SER A 110 -4.65 25.22 -13.71
N VAL A 111 -5.39 26.25 -14.13
CA VAL A 111 -5.89 27.29 -13.22
C VAL A 111 -6.79 26.67 -12.14
N SER A 112 -7.65 25.73 -12.48
CA SER A 112 -8.54 25.06 -11.51
C SER A 112 -7.75 24.18 -10.51
N LEU A 113 -6.75 23.44 -10.98
CA LEU A 113 -5.91 22.61 -10.10
C LEU A 113 -5.11 23.46 -9.10
N LEU A 114 -4.57 24.59 -9.52
CA LEU A 114 -3.84 25.50 -8.64
C LEU A 114 -4.79 26.24 -7.69
N SER A 115 -5.79 26.95 -8.23
CA SER A 115 -6.61 27.88 -7.45
C SER A 115 -7.69 27.21 -6.60
N LYS A 116 -8.22 26.05 -7.02
CA LYS A 116 -9.36 25.38 -6.36
C LYS A 116 -8.99 24.08 -5.66
N ALA A 117 -7.98 23.37 -6.17
CA ALA A 117 -7.63 22.04 -5.65
C ALA A 117 -6.38 22.03 -4.75
N GLY A 118 -5.52 23.04 -4.87
CA GLY A 118 -4.35 23.23 -4.00
C GLY A 118 -3.04 22.65 -4.54
N ALA A 119 -2.97 22.33 -5.84
CA ALA A 119 -1.70 21.98 -6.48
C ALA A 119 -0.78 23.21 -6.54
N ALA A 120 0.52 23.00 -6.39
CA ALA A 120 1.55 24.03 -6.56
C ALA A 120 2.15 24.03 -7.99
N ALA A 121 2.00 22.93 -8.72
CA ALA A 121 2.43 22.77 -10.10
C ALA A 121 1.55 21.75 -10.83
N VAL A 122 1.63 21.73 -12.15
CA VAL A 122 0.96 20.73 -13.00
C VAL A 122 1.98 19.84 -13.70
N LYS A 123 1.63 18.59 -14.01
CA LYS A 123 2.41 17.70 -14.87
C LYS A 123 1.76 17.60 -16.25
N LEU A 124 2.56 17.77 -17.30
CA LEU A 124 2.15 17.71 -18.70
C LEU A 124 2.98 16.66 -19.44
N GLU A 125 2.33 15.69 -20.07
CA GLU A 125 3.00 14.72 -20.95
C GLU A 125 3.32 15.37 -22.29
N ILE A 126 4.56 15.20 -22.75
CA ILE A 126 5.08 15.81 -23.98
C ILE A 126 5.56 14.66 -24.86
N PRO A 127 4.73 14.21 -25.82
CA PRO A 127 5.12 13.20 -26.78
C PRO A 127 6.32 13.67 -27.61
N SER A 128 7.14 12.73 -28.07
CA SER A 128 8.27 13.02 -28.95
C SER A 128 7.85 13.83 -30.17
N ASN A 129 8.67 14.82 -30.55
CA ASN A 129 8.46 15.70 -31.69
C ASN A 129 7.14 16.51 -31.67
N SER A 130 6.58 16.82 -30.50
CA SER A 130 5.33 17.57 -30.39
C SER A 130 5.53 19.09 -30.14
N GLU A 131 5.62 19.88 -31.21
CA GLU A 131 5.71 21.36 -31.10
C GLU A 131 4.45 21.97 -30.45
N LEU A 132 3.29 21.33 -30.60
CA LEU A 132 2.05 21.77 -29.94
C LEU A 132 2.21 21.77 -28.41
N HIS A 133 2.72 20.67 -27.83
CA HIS A 133 2.92 20.57 -26.39
C HIS A 133 4.02 21.53 -25.90
N LEU A 134 5.08 21.74 -26.68
CA LEU A 134 6.10 22.75 -26.36
C LEU A 134 5.51 24.17 -26.35
N LYS A 135 4.61 24.50 -27.28
CA LYS A 135 3.88 25.76 -27.27
C LYS A 135 3.00 25.90 -26.03
N MET A 136 2.26 24.84 -25.67
CA MET A 136 1.41 24.82 -24.46
C MET A 136 2.23 24.99 -23.18
N LEU A 137 3.41 24.37 -23.11
CA LEU A 137 4.36 24.55 -22.00
C LEU A 137 4.81 26.02 -21.89
N ARG A 138 5.12 26.69 -23.02
CA ARG A 138 5.47 28.13 -23.01
C ARG A 138 4.30 29.00 -22.53
N GLU A 139 3.07 28.69 -22.95
CA GLU A 139 1.86 29.41 -22.56
C GLU A 139 1.53 29.25 -21.07
N LEU A 140 1.62 28.03 -20.52
CA LEU A 140 1.44 27.82 -19.09
C LEU A 140 2.47 28.59 -18.26
N ASN A 141 3.74 28.56 -18.68
CA ASN A 141 4.80 29.30 -18.00
C ASN A 141 4.65 30.83 -18.13
N SER A 142 4.10 31.35 -19.23
CA SER A 142 3.83 32.80 -19.35
C SER A 142 2.71 33.27 -18.41
N LEU A 143 1.82 32.35 -18.01
CA LEU A 143 0.81 32.55 -16.97
C LEU A 143 1.34 32.28 -15.55
N SER A 144 2.65 32.06 -15.38
CA SER A 144 3.28 31.72 -14.10
C SER A 144 2.76 30.42 -13.47
N ILE A 145 2.28 29.48 -14.29
CA ILE A 145 1.89 28.14 -13.86
C ILE A 145 3.12 27.23 -13.95
N PRO A 146 3.67 26.72 -12.84
CA PRO A 146 4.84 25.84 -12.89
C PRO A 146 4.47 24.48 -13.50
N VAL A 147 5.31 23.98 -14.42
CA VAL A 147 5.04 22.73 -15.14
C VAL A 147 6.17 21.73 -14.97
N PHE A 148 5.81 20.52 -14.55
CA PHE A 148 6.63 19.32 -14.64
C PHE A 148 6.43 18.71 -16.03
N ALA A 149 7.46 18.71 -16.87
CA ALA A 149 7.38 18.10 -18.20
C ALA A 149 7.60 16.58 -18.07
N HIS A 150 6.71 15.77 -18.61
CA HIS A 150 6.86 14.31 -18.65
C HIS A 150 7.25 13.86 -20.06
N ILE A 151 8.44 13.27 -20.20
CA ILE A 151 8.97 12.74 -21.47
C ILE A 151 9.46 11.30 -21.28
N GLY A 152 9.71 10.61 -22.39
CA GLY A 152 9.95 9.16 -22.39
C GLY A 152 8.64 8.44 -22.69
N LEU A 153 8.32 7.41 -21.92
CA LEU A 153 7.03 6.75 -22.04
C LEU A 153 5.95 7.66 -21.49
N THR A 154 5.08 8.18 -22.35
CA THR A 154 3.93 9.01 -21.97
C THR A 154 2.65 8.16 -22.07
N PRO A 155 2.10 7.62 -20.96
CA PRO A 155 0.91 6.76 -20.95
C PRO A 155 -0.31 7.32 -21.69
N GLN A 156 -0.48 8.64 -21.74
CA GLN A 156 -1.56 9.27 -22.50
C GLN A 156 -1.43 9.04 -24.01
N SER A 157 -0.25 8.68 -24.49
CA SER A 157 0.02 8.30 -25.89
C SER A 157 0.08 6.79 -26.11
N VAL A 158 -0.43 5.95 -25.19
CA VAL A 158 -0.31 4.48 -25.24
C VAL A 158 -0.76 3.87 -26.58
N HIS A 159 -1.82 4.40 -27.19
CA HIS A 159 -2.30 3.92 -28.50
C HIS A 159 -1.37 4.30 -29.65
N SER A 160 -0.76 5.49 -29.60
CA SER A 160 0.23 5.94 -30.60
C SER A 160 1.57 5.22 -30.44
N LEU A 161 1.94 4.87 -29.20
CA LEU A 161 3.18 4.15 -28.88
C LEU A 161 3.07 2.63 -29.08
N GLY A 162 1.85 2.10 -29.26
CA GLY A 162 1.63 0.65 -29.42
C GLY A 162 1.82 -0.15 -28.12
N GLY A 163 1.60 0.48 -26.96
CA GLY A 163 1.76 -0.12 -25.63
C GLY A 163 2.86 0.50 -24.78
N TYR A 164 3.13 -0.11 -23.63
CA TYR A 164 4.13 0.35 -22.66
C TYR A 164 5.51 -0.23 -23.00
N GLN A 165 6.32 0.52 -23.73
CA GLN A 165 7.66 0.09 -24.16
C GLN A 165 8.75 1.06 -23.71
N VAL A 166 9.97 0.54 -23.53
CA VAL A 166 11.16 1.34 -23.21
C VAL A 166 11.44 2.35 -24.33
N GLN A 167 11.62 3.61 -23.97
CA GLN A 167 11.88 4.72 -24.89
C GLN A 167 13.38 5.06 -24.94
N GLY A 168 13.90 5.45 -26.10
CA GLY A 168 15.33 5.75 -26.26
C GLY A 168 16.23 4.51 -26.19
N ASN A 169 15.76 3.36 -26.71
CA ASN A 169 16.48 2.09 -26.62
C ASN A 169 17.87 2.15 -27.30
N SER A 170 18.82 1.40 -26.75
CA SER A 170 20.21 1.34 -27.23
C SER A 170 20.37 0.75 -28.63
N LYS A 171 19.32 0.10 -29.17
CA LYS A 171 19.30 -0.46 -30.52
C LYS A 171 19.01 0.60 -31.60
N SER A 172 18.55 1.79 -31.22
CA SER A 172 18.32 2.92 -32.13
C SER A 172 18.87 4.22 -31.55
N LYS A 173 20.13 4.52 -31.89
CA LYS A 173 20.85 5.75 -31.48
C LYS A 173 20.04 7.02 -31.72
N ARG A 174 19.29 7.06 -32.83
CA ARG A 174 18.40 8.16 -33.20
C ARG A 174 17.34 8.46 -32.13
N THR A 175 16.74 7.43 -31.53
CA THR A 175 15.68 7.64 -30.52
C THR A 175 16.21 8.20 -29.20
N ALA A 176 17.47 7.90 -28.86
CA ALA A 176 18.13 8.45 -27.68
C ALA A 176 18.51 9.93 -27.87
N GLU A 177 19.03 10.28 -29.05
CA GLU A 177 19.34 11.66 -29.44
C GLU A 177 18.07 12.53 -29.45
N GLU A 178 16.98 12.04 -30.06
CA GLU A 178 15.68 12.74 -30.09
C GLU A 178 15.12 13.02 -28.67
N LEU A 179 15.26 12.07 -27.74
CA LEU A 179 14.79 12.26 -26.36
C LEU A 179 15.66 13.27 -25.58
N LEU A 180 16.97 13.27 -25.80
CA LEU A 180 17.88 14.26 -25.21
C LEU A 180 17.58 15.67 -25.75
N GLU A 181 17.37 15.80 -27.06
CA GLU A 181 16.98 17.07 -27.67
C GLU A 181 15.65 17.57 -27.11
N LEU A 182 14.65 16.70 -26.98
CA LEU A 182 13.38 17.04 -26.36
C LEU A 182 13.55 17.51 -24.91
N ALA A 183 14.39 16.83 -24.12
CA ALA A 183 14.70 17.23 -22.75
C ALA A 183 15.26 18.66 -22.67
N ILE A 184 16.18 19.01 -23.58
CA ILE A 184 16.73 20.37 -23.69
C ILE A 184 15.66 21.37 -24.14
N GLN A 185 14.78 20.99 -25.06
CA GLN A 185 13.68 21.84 -25.54
C GLN A 185 12.66 22.15 -24.44
N VAL A 186 12.28 21.17 -23.61
CA VAL A 186 11.33 21.41 -22.50
C VAL A 186 11.93 22.33 -21.44
N GLU A 187 13.24 22.22 -21.15
CA GLU A 187 13.93 23.18 -20.29
C GLU A 187 13.95 24.60 -20.89
N LYS A 188 14.24 24.73 -22.19
CA LYS A 188 14.17 26.03 -22.90
C LYS A 188 12.75 26.64 -22.85
N CYS A 189 11.73 25.79 -22.83
CA CYS A 189 10.33 26.19 -22.66
C CYS A 189 9.93 26.46 -21.19
N ARG A 190 10.91 26.46 -20.27
CA ARG A 190 10.78 26.79 -18.84
C ARG A 190 10.02 25.76 -18.00
N ALA A 191 10.06 24.47 -18.37
CA ALA A 191 9.69 23.43 -17.42
C ALA A 191 10.49 23.59 -16.11
N CYS A 192 9.84 23.39 -14.96
CA CYS A 192 10.48 23.51 -13.65
C CYS A 192 11.12 22.19 -13.17
N ALA A 193 10.70 21.07 -13.75
CA ALA A 193 11.29 19.75 -13.55
C ALA A 193 10.95 18.86 -14.76
N VAL A 194 11.69 17.77 -14.94
CA VAL A 194 11.43 16.77 -15.98
C VAL A 194 11.22 15.39 -15.36
N VAL A 195 10.08 14.76 -15.65
CA VAL A 195 9.84 13.34 -15.36
C VAL A 195 10.33 12.51 -16.56
N LEU A 196 11.12 11.48 -16.29
CA LEU A 196 11.70 10.56 -17.27
C LEU A 196 11.16 9.15 -17.02
N GLU A 197 10.23 8.67 -17.84
CA GLU A 197 9.61 7.35 -17.65
C GLU A 197 10.11 6.31 -18.66
N CYS A 198 10.48 5.12 -18.16
CA CYS A 198 10.96 3.98 -18.94
C CYS A 198 12.10 4.34 -19.92
N VAL A 199 13.09 5.09 -19.44
CA VAL A 199 14.28 5.52 -20.18
C VAL A 199 15.51 4.74 -19.68
N PRO A 200 16.41 4.23 -20.56
CA PRO A 200 17.64 3.57 -20.15
C PRO A 200 18.51 4.40 -19.22
N LYS A 201 19.13 3.75 -18.22
CA LYS A 201 19.91 4.38 -17.15
C LYS A 201 20.99 5.34 -17.66
N ASP A 202 21.76 4.94 -18.67
CA ASP A 202 22.83 5.77 -19.22
C ASP A 202 22.28 7.05 -19.86
N LEU A 203 21.13 6.96 -20.53
CA LEU A 203 20.45 8.11 -21.12
C LEU A 203 19.82 9.01 -20.05
N VAL A 204 19.23 8.44 -18.99
CA VAL A 204 18.75 9.21 -17.83
C VAL A 204 19.89 10.03 -17.21
N LYS A 205 21.08 9.42 -17.05
CA LYS A 205 22.26 10.13 -16.56
C LYS A 205 22.67 11.26 -17.51
N GLN A 206 22.77 10.98 -18.81
CA GLN A 206 23.13 11.97 -19.82
C GLN A 206 22.15 13.16 -19.83
N ILE A 207 20.84 12.90 -19.79
CA ILE A 207 19.81 13.96 -19.70
C ILE A 207 19.96 14.74 -18.40
N THR A 208 20.09 14.05 -17.26
CA THR A 208 20.19 14.69 -15.94
C THR A 208 21.39 15.63 -15.85
N ASP A 209 22.54 15.22 -16.39
CA ASP A 209 23.77 16.02 -16.42
C ASP A 209 23.66 17.21 -17.40
N SER A 210 22.85 17.09 -18.45
CA SER A 210 22.67 18.13 -19.47
C SER A 210 21.72 19.26 -19.03
N LEU A 211 20.77 18.96 -18.15
CA LEU A 211 19.75 19.92 -17.69
C LEU A 211 20.20 20.65 -16.42
N LYS A 212 19.77 21.90 -16.25
CA LYS A 212 19.89 22.68 -15.00
C LYS A 212 18.71 22.44 -14.06
N ILE A 213 17.54 22.07 -14.60
CA ILE A 213 16.33 21.76 -13.83
C ILE A 213 16.34 20.32 -13.29
N PRO A 214 15.70 20.02 -12.15
CA PRO A 214 15.64 18.67 -11.58
C PRO A 214 15.00 17.65 -12.52
N THR A 215 15.54 16.43 -12.50
CA THR A 215 14.97 15.25 -13.18
C THR A 215 14.43 14.28 -12.15
N ILE A 216 13.29 13.66 -12.45
CA ILE A 216 12.63 12.63 -11.63
C ILE A 216 12.45 11.41 -12.53
N GLY A 217 13.22 10.35 -12.30
CA GLY A 217 13.10 9.10 -13.07
C GLY A 217 11.99 8.22 -12.54
N ILE A 218 11.26 7.53 -13.43
CA ILE A 218 10.32 6.43 -13.16
C ILE A 218 10.69 5.25 -14.05
N GLY A 219 11.05 4.11 -13.47
CA GLY A 219 11.54 2.96 -14.23
C GLY A 219 13.01 3.04 -14.68
N ALA A 220 13.77 4.03 -14.22
CA ALA A 220 15.21 3.87 -14.05
C ALA A 220 15.41 2.92 -12.86
N GLU A 221 16.29 1.91 -12.96
CA GLU A 221 16.60 1.00 -11.86
C GLU A 221 16.90 1.82 -10.60
N TYR A 222 15.91 1.94 -9.72
CA TYR A 222 16.10 2.47 -8.39
C TYR A 222 17.03 1.47 -7.73
N GLY A 223 18.25 1.89 -7.40
CA GLY A 223 19.20 1.01 -6.72
C GLY A 223 18.54 0.42 -5.46
N GLU A 224 18.99 -0.74 -5.02
CA GLU A 224 18.42 -1.52 -3.91
C GLU A 224 18.10 -0.66 -2.65
N GLU A 225 18.83 0.43 -2.39
CA GLU A 225 18.54 1.40 -1.31
C GLU A 225 17.32 2.29 -1.56
N ILE A 226 17.16 2.81 -2.77
CA ILE A 226 16.00 3.61 -3.16
C ILE A 226 14.80 2.68 -3.33
N GLU A 227 14.96 1.48 -3.91
CA GLU A 227 13.92 0.45 -3.86
C GLU A 227 13.56 0.12 -2.40
N LYS A 228 14.52 -0.03 -1.48
CA LYS A 228 14.23 -0.16 -0.04
C LYS A 228 13.45 1.03 0.53
N LEU A 229 13.53 2.24 -0.03
CA LEU A 229 12.81 3.45 0.41
C LEU A 229 11.43 3.62 -0.27
N ILE A 230 11.30 3.30 -1.56
CA ILE A 230 10.12 3.54 -2.40
C ILE A 230 9.27 2.27 -2.60
N ALA A 231 9.88 1.07 -2.53
CA ALA A 231 9.12 -0.18 -2.46
C ALA A 231 8.10 0.00 -1.35
N ARG A 232 6.87 -0.43 -1.63
CA ARG A 232 5.73 -0.37 -0.72
C ARG A 232 6.10 -1.10 0.59
N ARG A 233 6.73 -0.35 1.49
CA ARG A 233 6.77 -0.56 2.94
C ARG A 233 5.56 0.17 3.53
N ASP A 234 4.38 0.02 2.95
CA ASP A 234 3.10 0.69 3.23
C ASP A 234 2.48 0.28 4.58
N LEU A 235 3.36 0.20 5.57
CA LEU A 235 3.32 -0.52 6.81
C LEU A 235 4.29 0.08 7.83
N GLY A 236 5.29 0.86 7.40
CA GLY A 236 6.24 1.51 8.31
C GLY A 236 6.96 0.51 9.24
N PHE A 237 7.40 0.98 10.41
CA PHE A 237 7.99 0.14 11.48
C PHE A 237 6.97 -0.84 12.11
N GLY A 238 5.76 -0.92 11.55
CA GLY A 238 4.58 -1.41 12.23
C GLY A 238 3.52 -2.06 11.36
N GLY A 239 3.82 -2.63 10.17
CA GLY A 239 2.78 -3.19 9.30
C GLY A 239 3.00 -4.63 8.76
N SER A 240 2.15 -5.11 7.84
CA SER A 240 2.09 -6.42 7.16
C SER A 240 3.44 -6.97 6.63
N PHE A 241 4.14 -7.75 7.42
CA PHE A 241 5.43 -8.35 7.04
C PHE A 241 5.25 -9.63 6.21
N GLY A 242 6.32 -10.09 5.54
CA GLY A 242 6.44 -11.39 4.86
C GLY A 242 7.16 -11.33 3.50
N GLY A 243 7.74 -12.46 3.06
CA GLY A 243 8.47 -12.58 1.79
C GLY A 243 9.94 -12.97 1.92
N SER A 244 10.56 -13.39 0.82
CA SER A 244 11.99 -13.76 0.75
C SER A 244 12.84 -12.56 0.31
N GLN A 245 14.06 -12.42 0.84
CA GLN A 245 15.03 -11.47 0.30
C GLN A 245 15.81 -12.11 -0.87
N GLU A 246 16.19 -11.34 -1.89
CA GLU A 246 16.92 -11.83 -3.07
C GLU A 246 18.28 -12.47 -2.73
N ASN A 247 18.88 -12.09 -1.60
CA ASN A 247 20.16 -12.61 -1.12
C ASN A 247 20.04 -13.92 -0.29
N GLU A 248 18.84 -14.49 -0.12
CA GLU A 248 18.68 -15.88 0.36
C GLU A 248 18.99 -16.86 -0.80
N GLY A 249 20.21 -16.76 -1.34
CA GLY A 249 20.61 -17.40 -2.58
C GLY A 249 20.38 -18.90 -2.58
N ASN A 250 19.67 -19.42 -3.60
CA ASN A 250 19.44 -20.85 -3.93
C ASN A 250 19.13 -21.82 -2.76
N ASN A 251 18.93 -21.33 -1.54
CA ASN A 251 18.79 -22.14 -0.35
C ASN A 251 17.30 -22.31 -0.07
N ARG A 252 16.77 -23.36 -0.71
CA ARG A 252 15.64 -24.20 -0.29
C ARG A 252 14.41 -23.44 0.21
N ILE A 253 13.35 -23.46 -0.59
CA ILE A 253 11.96 -23.29 -0.11
C ILE A 253 11.84 -24.03 1.23
N SER A 254 11.75 -23.27 2.31
CA SER A 254 11.75 -23.87 3.65
C SER A 254 10.61 -24.88 3.79
N LYS A 255 10.85 -25.95 4.54
CA LYS A 255 9.90 -27.06 4.73
C LYS A 255 8.74 -26.73 5.68
N ARG A 256 8.81 -25.63 6.45
CA ARG A 256 7.73 -25.27 7.39
C ARG A 256 6.56 -24.64 6.63
N ARG A 257 5.35 -24.90 7.11
CA ARG A 257 4.16 -24.19 6.62
C ARG A 257 4.28 -22.70 6.95
N PRO A 258 4.01 -21.81 5.98
CA PRO A 258 3.96 -20.39 6.26
C PRO A 258 2.74 -20.05 7.14
N ILE A 259 2.88 -18.99 7.92
CA ILE A 259 1.86 -18.50 8.86
C ILE A 259 1.42 -17.10 8.42
N ILE A 260 0.12 -16.86 8.35
CA ILE A 260 -0.47 -15.55 8.10
C ILE A 260 -1.16 -15.05 9.38
N PHE A 261 -0.68 -13.95 9.95
CA PHE A 261 -1.32 -13.24 11.05
C PHE A 261 -2.30 -12.20 10.52
N VAL A 262 -3.58 -12.26 10.91
CA VAL A 262 -4.62 -11.30 10.49
C VAL A 262 -4.99 -10.39 11.66
N HIS A 263 -4.65 -9.12 11.54
CA HIS A 263 -4.91 -8.11 12.56
C HIS A 263 -6.37 -7.65 12.60
N GLY A 264 -6.86 -7.26 13.78
CA GLY A 264 -8.27 -6.94 14.03
C GLY A 264 -8.58 -5.59 14.65
N LEU A 265 -7.61 -4.67 14.80
CA LEU A 265 -7.83 -3.41 15.55
C LEU A 265 -7.21 -2.17 14.90
N THR A 266 -6.10 -2.33 14.20
CA THR A 266 -5.33 -1.30 13.50
C THR A 266 -5.21 -1.66 12.03
N ASN A 267 -4.95 -0.64 11.21
CA ASN A 267 -4.61 -0.74 9.80
C ASN A 267 -3.14 -1.15 9.55
N VAL A 268 -2.37 -1.45 10.61
CA VAL A 268 -0.96 -1.83 10.53
C VAL A 268 -0.71 -3.14 11.33
N ALA A 269 -0.10 -4.16 10.71
CA ALA A 269 0.11 -5.49 11.31
C ALA A 269 1.41 -5.70 12.12
N GLY A 270 2.28 -4.71 12.20
CA GLY A 270 3.56 -4.77 12.93
C GLY A 270 3.42 -4.47 14.42
N THR A 271 2.19 -4.22 14.90
CA THR A 271 1.84 -4.60 16.27
C THR A 271 2.24 -6.05 16.53
N TYR A 272 2.18 -6.97 15.56
CA TYR A 272 2.63 -8.37 15.71
C TYR A 272 4.14 -8.62 15.57
N GLU A 273 4.97 -7.58 15.55
CA GLU A 273 6.42 -7.74 15.52
C GLU A 273 6.92 -8.57 16.73
N TYR A 274 6.28 -8.49 17.90
CA TYR A 274 6.63 -9.35 19.04
C TYR A 274 6.32 -10.84 18.80
N ILE A 275 5.17 -11.17 18.18
CA ILE A 275 4.84 -12.55 17.80
C ILE A 275 5.83 -13.01 16.75
N ARG A 276 6.10 -12.19 15.74
CA ARG A 276 7.08 -12.49 14.71
C ARG A 276 8.44 -12.81 15.32
N ARG A 277 8.96 -11.95 16.21
CA ARG A 277 10.22 -12.19 16.93
C ARG A 277 10.19 -13.48 17.72
N TYR A 278 9.09 -13.78 18.41
CA TYR A 278 8.92 -15.06 19.11
C TYR A 278 9.09 -16.25 18.15
N PHE A 279 8.42 -16.24 17.00
CA PHE A 279 8.54 -17.31 16.01
C PHE A 279 9.96 -17.38 15.40
N LEU A 280 10.61 -16.24 15.15
CA LEU A 280 12.02 -16.19 14.72
C LEU A 280 12.94 -16.88 15.75
N THR A 281 12.72 -16.67 17.06
CA THR A 281 13.49 -17.39 18.11
C THR A 281 13.24 -18.90 18.12
N LYS A 282 12.14 -19.37 17.53
CA LYS A 282 11.81 -20.81 17.35
C LYS A 282 12.29 -21.37 16.01
N GLY A 283 13.10 -20.63 15.26
CA GLY A 283 13.71 -21.06 14.01
C GLY A 283 12.83 -20.88 12.77
N TYR A 284 11.79 -20.03 12.85
CA TYR A 284 11.14 -19.53 11.64
C TYR A 284 12.00 -18.46 10.96
N ASN A 285 11.75 -18.21 9.67
CA ASN A 285 12.38 -17.11 8.93
C ASN A 285 11.34 -16.17 8.30
N ASN A 286 11.82 -15.08 7.70
CA ASN A 286 10.97 -14.04 7.14
C ASN A 286 10.13 -14.49 5.94
N SER A 287 10.57 -15.53 5.21
CA SER A 287 9.82 -16.13 4.11
C SER A 287 8.70 -17.09 4.58
N GLU A 288 8.49 -17.23 5.89
CA GLU A 288 7.48 -18.10 6.48
C GLU A 288 6.47 -17.35 7.34
N LEU A 289 6.78 -16.11 7.72
CA LEU A 289 5.93 -15.32 8.61
C LEU A 289 5.36 -14.16 7.82
N TYR A 290 4.05 -14.15 7.68
CA TYR A 290 3.30 -13.15 6.95
C TYR A 290 2.29 -12.50 7.89
N ALA A 291 1.96 -11.23 7.66
CA ALA A 291 0.85 -10.59 8.35
C ALA A 291 0.05 -9.73 7.40
N THR A 292 -1.22 -9.51 7.71
CA THR A 292 -2.09 -8.52 7.08
C THR A 292 -3.07 -7.94 8.10
N THR A 293 -3.85 -6.95 7.71
CA THR A 293 -4.94 -6.41 8.52
C THR A 293 -6.29 -6.77 7.93
N TYR A 294 -7.35 -6.64 8.74
CA TYR A 294 -8.71 -6.98 8.34
C TYR A 294 -9.23 -6.18 7.13
N SER A 295 -8.61 -5.05 6.80
CA SER A 295 -9.02 -4.14 5.73
C SER A 295 -8.45 -4.51 4.36
N TYR A 296 -7.47 -5.44 4.27
CA TYR A 296 -6.72 -5.65 3.03
C TYR A 296 -6.52 -7.13 2.67
N GLY A 297 -7.15 -7.53 1.57
CA GLY A 297 -6.63 -8.59 0.69
C GLY A 297 -6.37 -9.97 1.30
N ILE A 298 -6.97 -10.32 2.45
CA ILE A 298 -6.70 -11.58 3.18
C ILE A 298 -6.76 -12.78 2.23
N ARG A 299 -7.81 -12.86 1.41
CA ARG A 299 -8.02 -13.95 0.44
C ARG A 299 -6.88 -14.06 -0.57
N LEU A 300 -6.49 -12.94 -1.18
CA LEU A 300 -5.40 -12.88 -2.15
C LEU A 300 -4.07 -13.26 -1.50
N LEU A 301 -3.83 -12.85 -0.26
CA LEU A 301 -2.61 -13.19 0.47
C LEU A 301 -2.54 -14.70 0.77
N ILE A 302 -3.65 -15.33 1.19
CA ILE A 302 -3.72 -16.78 1.40
C ILE A 302 -3.35 -17.52 0.10
N GLU A 303 -3.99 -17.16 -1.01
CA GLU A 303 -3.73 -17.78 -2.31
C GLU A 303 -2.28 -17.54 -2.79
N ALA A 304 -1.78 -16.31 -2.65
CA ALA A 304 -0.43 -15.93 -3.08
C ALA A 304 0.65 -16.66 -2.27
N VAL A 305 0.56 -16.67 -0.94
CA VAL A 305 1.52 -17.34 -0.06
C VAL A 305 1.50 -18.85 -0.29
N SER A 306 0.31 -19.45 -0.42
CA SER A 306 0.19 -20.89 -0.70
C SER A 306 0.83 -21.27 -2.03
N ARG A 307 0.58 -20.49 -3.10
CA ARG A 307 1.18 -20.70 -4.42
C ARG A 307 2.70 -20.49 -4.41
N TYR A 308 3.16 -19.44 -3.74
CA TYR A 308 4.58 -19.10 -3.64
C TYR A 308 5.37 -20.18 -2.91
N LYS A 309 4.90 -20.63 -1.75
CA LYS A 309 5.55 -21.68 -0.96
C LYS A 309 5.23 -23.09 -1.44
N LYS A 310 4.30 -23.24 -2.39
CA LYS A 310 3.75 -24.53 -2.85
C LYS A 310 3.35 -25.40 -1.66
N SER A 311 2.66 -24.80 -0.68
CA SER A 311 2.32 -25.42 0.59
C SER A 311 0.98 -24.92 1.10
N ASN A 312 0.36 -25.69 1.99
CA ASN A 312 -0.73 -25.20 2.83
C ASN A 312 -0.20 -24.20 3.85
N ILE A 313 -1.10 -23.36 4.36
CA ILE A 313 -0.74 -22.29 5.27
C ILE A 313 -1.43 -22.47 6.63
N ASP A 314 -0.89 -21.83 7.66
CA ASP A 314 -1.58 -21.65 8.94
C ASP A 314 -2.05 -20.18 9.04
N VAL A 315 -3.27 -19.95 9.54
CA VAL A 315 -3.88 -18.62 9.68
C VAL A 315 -4.17 -18.35 11.15
N VAL A 316 -3.70 -17.22 11.67
CA VAL A 316 -3.95 -16.78 13.05
C VAL A 316 -4.63 -15.42 12.99
N ALA A 317 -5.89 -15.34 13.38
CA ALA A 317 -6.71 -14.16 13.23
C ALA A 317 -7.18 -13.64 14.59
N PHE A 318 -7.06 -12.34 14.81
CA PHE A 318 -7.23 -11.74 16.13
C PHE A 318 -8.40 -10.77 16.16
N SER A 319 -9.14 -10.70 17.27
CA SER A 319 -10.20 -9.69 17.47
C SER A 319 -11.17 -9.62 16.28
N MET A 320 -11.44 -8.43 15.71
CA MET A 320 -12.27 -8.28 14.50
C MET A 320 -11.67 -8.90 13.24
N GLY A 321 -10.37 -9.22 13.23
CA GLY A 321 -9.71 -9.93 12.15
C GLY A 321 -10.16 -11.39 12.05
N SER A 322 -10.62 -11.99 13.16
CA SER A 322 -11.15 -13.36 13.18
C SER A 322 -12.36 -13.54 12.25
N PRO A 323 -13.49 -12.85 12.44
CA PRO A 323 -14.64 -13.02 11.54
C PRO A 323 -14.33 -12.60 10.09
N MET A 324 -13.42 -11.64 9.86
CA MET A 324 -13.00 -11.24 8.52
C MET A 324 -12.17 -12.30 7.80
N ALA A 325 -11.21 -12.91 8.50
CA ALA A 325 -10.45 -14.05 7.98
C ALA A 325 -11.37 -15.24 7.69
N ARG A 326 -12.34 -15.49 8.56
CA ARG A 326 -13.39 -16.49 8.34
C ARG A 326 -14.16 -16.20 7.05
N LYS A 327 -14.65 -14.98 6.82
CA LYS A 327 -15.34 -14.66 5.55
C LYS A 327 -14.43 -14.82 4.33
N ALA A 328 -13.16 -14.39 4.42
CA ALA A 328 -12.20 -14.53 3.34
C ALA A 328 -11.96 -16.00 2.95
N ILE A 329 -11.91 -16.89 3.95
CA ILE A 329 -11.76 -18.34 3.75
C ILE A 329 -13.05 -18.96 3.22
N LEU A 330 -14.22 -18.59 3.74
CA LEU A 330 -15.51 -19.08 3.28
C LEU A 330 -15.77 -18.72 1.81
N GLY A 331 -15.42 -17.49 1.41
CA GLY A 331 -15.76 -16.95 0.11
C GLY A 331 -17.28 -16.73 -0.03
N GLY A 332 -17.83 -17.14 -1.17
CA GLY A 332 -19.25 -17.01 -1.47
C GLY A 332 -19.67 -15.58 -1.79
N ILE A 333 -20.94 -15.26 -1.57
CA ILE A 333 -21.54 -13.95 -1.91
C ILE A 333 -21.44 -13.02 -0.69
N CYS A 334 -21.08 -11.76 -0.89
CA CYS A 334 -21.12 -10.72 0.14
C CYS A 334 -22.56 -10.35 0.48
N VAL A 335 -22.86 -10.24 1.78
CA VAL A 335 -24.22 -10.01 2.29
C VAL A 335 -24.77 -8.60 2.03
N ASP A 336 -23.89 -7.64 1.75
CA ASP A 336 -24.19 -6.23 1.54
C ASP A 336 -24.26 -5.87 0.06
N ILE A 337 -23.21 -6.17 -0.70
CA ILE A 337 -23.05 -5.74 -2.10
C ILE A 337 -23.31 -6.87 -3.11
N GLY A 338 -23.58 -8.10 -2.66
CA GLY A 338 -23.83 -9.24 -3.54
C GLY A 338 -22.63 -9.69 -4.37
N GLN A 339 -21.43 -9.18 -4.10
CA GLN A 339 -20.22 -9.54 -4.82
C GLN A 339 -19.82 -10.99 -4.51
N TYR A 340 -19.45 -11.75 -5.55
CA TYR A 340 -18.91 -13.09 -5.38
C TYR A 340 -17.40 -13.05 -5.11
N LEU A 341 -16.98 -13.59 -3.96
CA LEU A 341 -15.59 -13.63 -3.49
C LEU A 341 -14.82 -14.86 -3.97
N GLY A 342 -15.47 -15.81 -4.63
CA GLY A 342 -14.87 -17.08 -5.05
C GLY A 342 -15.24 -18.27 -4.14
N GLN A 343 -14.69 -19.44 -4.48
CA GLN A 343 -14.91 -20.69 -3.76
C GLN A 343 -14.19 -20.71 -2.39
N PRO A 344 -14.60 -21.57 -1.44
CA PRO A 344 -13.90 -21.69 -0.17
C PRO A 344 -12.41 -22.01 -0.32
N LEU A 345 -11.56 -21.40 0.52
CA LEU A 345 -10.12 -21.65 0.59
C LEU A 345 -9.74 -22.69 1.65
N THR A 346 -10.72 -23.43 2.17
CA THR A 346 -10.53 -24.43 3.24
C THR A 346 -9.37 -25.39 2.95
N SER A 347 -9.22 -25.82 1.70
CA SER A 347 -8.16 -26.74 1.28
C SER A 347 -6.75 -26.12 1.29
N LEU A 348 -6.63 -24.79 1.31
CA LEU A 348 -5.34 -24.09 1.41
C LEU A 348 -4.92 -23.86 2.87
N VAL A 349 -5.89 -23.79 3.80
CA VAL A 349 -5.65 -23.49 5.21
C VAL A 349 -5.58 -24.79 6.03
N HIS A 350 -4.39 -25.12 6.52
CA HIS A 350 -4.13 -26.29 7.35
C HIS A 350 -4.64 -26.07 8.79
N THR A 351 -4.27 -24.96 9.43
CA THR A 351 -4.73 -24.61 10.78
C THR A 351 -5.27 -23.19 10.82
N PHE A 352 -6.42 -23.00 11.46
CA PHE A 352 -6.99 -21.70 11.78
C PHE A 352 -7.04 -21.50 13.29
N ILE A 353 -6.55 -20.36 13.76
CA ILE A 353 -6.59 -19.96 15.18
C ILE A 353 -7.28 -18.60 15.30
N GLY A 354 -8.41 -18.55 16.01
CA GLY A 354 -9.06 -17.30 16.39
C GLY A 354 -8.63 -16.86 17.80
N VAL A 355 -8.05 -15.66 17.95
CA VAL A 355 -7.61 -15.13 19.25
C VAL A 355 -8.49 -13.95 19.65
N ALA A 356 -9.21 -14.08 20.75
CA ALA A 356 -10.20 -13.08 21.20
C ALA A 356 -11.16 -12.64 20.08
N GLY A 357 -11.57 -13.57 19.22
CA GLY A 357 -12.32 -13.26 17.99
C GLY A 357 -13.73 -12.72 18.27
N ALA A 358 -14.19 -11.77 17.46
CA ALA A 358 -15.58 -11.27 17.45
C ALA A 358 -16.47 -12.15 16.55
N ASN A 359 -16.55 -13.46 16.84
CA ASN A 359 -17.11 -14.45 15.91
C ASN A 359 -18.64 -14.56 15.97
N ARG A 360 -19.26 -14.16 17.08
CA ARG A 360 -20.72 -14.19 17.31
C ARG A 360 -21.36 -12.81 17.41
N ASP A 361 -20.62 -11.85 17.97
CA ASP A 361 -20.87 -10.41 17.94
C ASP A 361 -19.64 -9.68 18.49
N ALA A 362 -19.74 -8.37 18.68
CA ALA A 362 -18.91 -7.61 19.60
C ALA A 362 -19.74 -6.51 20.26
N GLU A 363 -20.83 -6.89 20.94
CA GLU A 363 -21.74 -5.92 21.54
C GLU A 363 -21.06 -4.90 22.48
N PRO A 364 -20.13 -5.29 23.37
CA PRO A 364 -19.41 -4.34 24.23
C PRO A 364 -18.64 -3.30 23.41
N LEU A 365 -17.95 -3.76 22.36
CA LEU A 365 -17.22 -2.89 21.42
C LEU A 365 -18.18 -1.96 20.67
N CYS A 366 -19.33 -2.47 20.23
CA CYS A 366 -20.32 -1.67 19.49
C CYS A 366 -21.11 -0.70 20.37
N LYS A 367 -21.22 -0.95 21.67
CA LYS A 367 -21.73 0.03 22.64
C LYS A 367 -20.70 1.14 22.88
N LEU A 368 -19.42 0.80 22.94
CA LEU A 368 -18.32 1.75 23.11
C LEU A 368 -18.10 2.62 21.86
N LEU A 369 -18.28 2.03 20.67
CA LEU A 369 -18.03 2.64 19.36
C LEU A 369 -19.31 2.69 18.53
N SER A 370 -20.41 3.14 19.11
CA SER A 370 -21.75 3.11 18.47
C SER A 370 -21.86 3.92 17.18
N TRP A 371 -20.91 4.83 16.93
CA TRP A 371 -20.78 5.63 15.71
C TRP A 371 -19.89 4.98 14.64
N ALA A 372 -19.23 3.87 14.95
CA ALA A 372 -18.30 3.22 14.04
C ALA A 372 -19.04 2.31 13.05
N GLU A 373 -18.69 2.45 11.77
CA GLU A 373 -19.24 1.66 10.66
C GLU A 373 -19.28 0.12 10.86
N PRO A 374 -18.31 -0.55 11.52
CA PRO A 374 -18.39 -2.01 11.72
C PRO A 374 -19.56 -2.47 12.62
N CYS A 375 -20.29 -1.58 13.28
CA CYS A 375 -21.36 -1.91 14.21
C CYS A 375 -22.76 -1.81 13.61
N ASN A 376 -22.98 -2.49 12.47
CA ASN A 376 -24.27 -2.53 11.77
C ASN A 376 -24.82 -3.95 11.58
N GLN A 377 -26.11 -4.05 11.20
CA GLN A 377 -26.86 -5.32 11.07
C GLN A 377 -26.69 -6.02 9.72
N ILE A 378 -25.97 -5.44 8.76
CA ILE A 378 -25.78 -6.00 7.42
C ILE A 378 -24.39 -6.65 7.34
N ASN A 379 -23.34 -5.86 7.14
CA ASN A 379 -21.95 -6.32 7.00
C ASN A 379 -21.10 -6.13 8.28
N GLY A 380 -21.74 -5.67 9.36
CA GLY A 380 -21.07 -5.42 10.64
C GLY A 380 -21.00 -6.63 11.58
N ILE A 381 -20.48 -6.37 12.79
CA ILE A 381 -20.32 -7.34 13.89
C ILE A 381 -21.35 -7.17 15.01
N SER A 382 -22.43 -6.44 14.74
CA SER A 382 -23.55 -6.34 15.68
C SER A 382 -24.22 -7.70 15.85
N CYS A 383 -24.78 -7.93 17.04
CA CYS A 383 -25.57 -9.12 17.33
C CYS A 383 -26.56 -9.42 16.19
N ASN A 384 -26.55 -10.66 15.70
CA ASN A 384 -27.39 -11.12 14.60
C ASN A 384 -27.23 -10.34 13.29
N SER A 385 -26.05 -9.79 12.97
CA SER A 385 -25.83 -9.22 11.64
C SER A 385 -25.95 -10.28 10.54
N ALA A 386 -26.30 -9.87 9.32
CA ALA A 386 -26.34 -10.77 8.17
C ALA A 386 -24.97 -11.43 7.91
N PHE A 387 -23.90 -10.65 8.08
CA PHE A 387 -22.53 -11.13 7.95
C PHE A 387 -22.18 -12.22 8.97
N LEU A 388 -22.51 -12.02 10.25
CA LEU A 388 -22.23 -13.02 11.28
C LEU A 388 -23.08 -14.28 11.11
N ARG A 389 -24.33 -14.15 10.63
CA ARG A 389 -25.15 -15.32 10.24
C ARG A 389 -24.53 -16.09 9.08
N ASP A 390 -24.04 -15.38 8.07
CA ASP A 390 -23.41 -15.99 6.89
C ASP A 390 -22.20 -16.83 7.28
N ILE A 391 -21.23 -16.25 8.00
CA ILE A 391 -20.02 -17.00 8.41
C ILE A 391 -20.31 -18.11 9.44
N ASN A 392 -21.40 -18.01 10.22
CA ASN A 392 -21.76 -19.05 11.18
C ASN A 392 -22.76 -20.08 10.63
N SER A 393 -23.22 -19.93 9.38
CA SER A 393 -24.12 -20.88 8.71
C SER A 393 -23.43 -22.17 8.28
N VAL A 394 -22.09 -22.13 8.15
CA VAL A 394 -21.25 -23.27 7.76
C VAL A 394 -20.34 -23.64 8.92
N VAL A 395 -20.12 -24.94 9.12
CA VAL A 395 -19.30 -25.48 10.20
C VAL A 395 -18.00 -26.07 9.64
N GLY A 396 -16.87 -25.75 10.25
CA GLY A 396 -15.60 -26.45 9.99
C GLY A 396 -14.91 -26.07 8.67
N TYR A 397 -15.20 -24.90 8.10
CA TYR A 397 -14.65 -24.48 6.81
C TYR A 397 -13.37 -23.65 6.96
N GLU A 398 -13.03 -23.20 8.16
CA GLU A 398 -11.91 -22.29 8.42
C GLU A 398 -10.56 -22.95 8.13
N ALA A 399 -10.45 -24.27 8.31
CA ALA A 399 -9.26 -25.05 8.00
C ALA A 399 -9.61 -26.53 7.83
N PHE A 400 -8.86 -27.26 7.00
CA PHE A 400 -9.13 -28.68 6.77
C PHE A 400 -8.60 -29.61 7.87
N SER A 401 -7.62 -29.17 8.68
CA SER A 401 -7.01 -30.02 9.72
C SER A 401 -7.37 -29.59 11.13
N ARG A 402 -7.24 -28.30 11.46
CA ARG A 402 -7.46 -27.83 12.84
C ARG A 402 -8.05 -26.43 12.91
N ILE A 403 -9.06 -26.30 13.77
CA ILE A 403 -9.69 -25.03 14.12
C ILE A 403 -9.55 -24.88 15.63
N SER A 404 -9.01 -23.75 16.10
CA SER A 404 -8.82 -23.50 17.53
C SER A 404 -9.17 -22.05 17.88
N VAL A 405 -9.64 -21.83 19.10
CA VAL A 405 -9.92 -20.50 19.62
C VAL A 405 -9.23 -20.31 20.96
N ILE A 406 -8.54 -19.18 21.11
CA ILE A 406 -7.97 -18.71 22.37
C ILE A 406 -8.85 -17.56 22.85
N ARG A 407 -9.47 -17.70 24.02
CA ARG A 407 -10.35 -16.68 24.60
C ARG A 407 -10.05 -16.46 26.08
N SER A 408 -10.43 -15.31 26.59
CA SER A 408 -10.36 -14.98 28.02
C SER A 408 -11.76 -14.72 28.55
N VAL A 409 -12.04 -15.18 29.77
CA VAL A 409 -13.30 -14.85 30.47
C VAL A 409 -13.32 -13.41 30.97
N ASP A 410 -12.15 -12.77 31.05
CA ASP A 410 -11.94 -11.40 31.51
C ASP A 410 -11.72 -10.40 30.36
N ASP A 411 -12.00 -10.82 29.11
CA ASP A 411 -12.01 -9.93 27.95
C ASP A 411 -13.29 -9.10 27.91
N THR A 412 -13.17 -7.81 28.23
CA THR A 412 -14.29 -6.88 28.25
C THR A 412 -14.44 -6.06 26.96
N ILE A 413 -13.52 -6.19 25.99
CA ILE A 413 -13.53 -5.39 24.77
C ILE A 413 -14.39 -6.08 23.70
N VAL A 414 -14.01 -7.30 23.33
CA VAL A 414 -14.86 -8.11 22.44
C VAL A 414 -15.99 -8.76 23.24
N GLY A 415 -15.73 -9.06 24.52
CA GLY A 415 -16.70 -9.64 25.42
C GLY A 415 -16.54 -11.15 25.58
N ASN A 416 -17.16 -11.69 26.63
CA ASN A 416 -17.12 -13.11 26.94
C ASN A 416 -18.35 -13.87 26.41
N ILE A 417 -19.54 -13.30 26.59
CA ILE A 417 -20.84 -13.89 26.22
C ILE A 417 -21.52 -13.03 25.16
N ALA A 418 -21.90 -13.66 24.05
CA ALA A 418 -22.63 -13.10 22.93
C ALA A 418 -24.13 -13.00 23.24
N CYS A 419 -24.86 -12.28 22.42
CA CYS A 419 -26.30 -12.07 22.58
C CYS A 419 -27.13 -13.36 22.47
N ASP A 420 -26.61 -14.40 21.82
CA ASP A 420 -27.21 -15.74 21.73
C ASP A 420 -26.85 -16.65 22.93
N GLY A 421 -26.15 -16.12 23.93
CA GLY A 421 -25.72 -16.83 25.12
C GLY A 421 -24.45 -17.68 24.93
N GLN A 422 -23.89 -17.75 23.72
CA GLN A 422 -22.64 -18.48 23.46
C GLN A 422 -21.43 -17.61 23.78
N SER A 423 -20.22 -18.20 23.76
CA SER A 423 -19.01 -17.38 23.87
C SER A 423 -18.83 -16.54 22.60
N VAL A 424 -18.50 -15.25 22.76
CA VAL A 424 -18.29 -14.32 21.64
C VAL A 424 -17.26 -14.84 20.64
N SER A 425 -16.18 -15.44 21.13
CA SER A 425 -15.11 -15.97 20.29
C SER A 425 -15.39 -17.35 19.71
N SER A 426 -16.52 -17.97 20.02
CA SER A 426 -16.80 -19.32 19.56
C SER A 426 -16.98 -19.45 18.04
N ILE A 427 -16.47 -20.57 17.53
CA ILE A 427 -16.58 -21.12 16.19
C ILE A 427 -17.03 -22.57 16.37
N ASN A 428 -17.98 -23.02 15.55
CA ASN A 428 -18.50 -24.38 15.63
C ASN A 428 -17.39 -25.40 15.26
N GLY A 429 -17.20 -26.44 16.09
CA GLY A 429 -16.24 -27.52 15.81
C GLY A 429 -14.77 -27.22 16.16
N GLN A 430 -14.53 -26.15 16.92
CA GLN A 430 -13.19 -25.75 17.36
C GLN A 430 -12.67 -26.51 18.60
N ASN A 431 -11.35 -26.52 18.77
CA ASN A 431 -10.73 -26.68 20.09
C ASN A 431 -10.71 -25.34 20.83
N VAL A 432 -10.83 -25.34 22.16
CA VAL A 432 -10.93 -24.10 22.95
C VAL A 432 -9.83 -24.05 24.00
N GLU A 433 -9.07 -22.96 23.99
CA GLU A 433 -8.19 -22.55 25.08
C GLU A 433 -8.85 -21.39 25.86
N ILE A 434 -9.04 -21.56 27.16
CA ILE A 434 -9.69 -20.58 28.03
C ILE A 434 -8.69 -20.04 29.04
N LEU A 435 -8.43 -18.74 28.97
CA LEU A 435 -7.55 -18.02 29.90
C LEU A 435 -8.38 -17.29 30.97
N LYS A 436 -7.79 -17.17 32.17
CA LYS A 436 -8.30 -16.37 33.29
C LYS A 436 -7.26 -15.32 33.68
N GLY A 437 -7.69 -14.12 34.02
CA GLY A 437 -6.85 -12.98 34.36
C GLY A 437 -6.26 -12.22 33.15
N TYR A 438 -6.65 -12.56 31.92
CA TYR A 438 -6.13 -11.91 30.71
C TYR A 438 -7.13 -10.86 30.20
N SER A 439 -6.75 -9.59 30.22
CA SER A 439 -7.49 -8.54 29.51
C SER A 439 -7.38 -8.67 27.98
N HIS A 440 -8.19 -7.95 27.21
CA HIS A 440 -8.12 -7.98 25.74
C HIS A 440 -6.70 -7.70 25.20
N PRO A 441 -5.96 -6.66 25.65
CA PRO A 441 -4.58 -6.52 25.22
C PRO A 441 -3.70 -7.70 25.64
N MET A 442 -3.85 -8.22 26.87
CA MET A 442 -3.02 -9.35 27.33
C MET A 442 -3.23 -10.61 26.50
N ILE A 443 -4.48 -10.96 26.15
CA ILE A 443 -4.73 -12.14 25.32
C ILE A 443 -4.16 -11.97 23.90
N ILE A 444 -4.17 -10.76 23.34
CA ILE A 444 -3.54 -10.47 22.07
C ILE A 444 -2.01 -10.58 22.19
N TYR A 445 -1.41 -9.91 23.18
CA TYR A 445 0.04 -9.67 23.29
C TYR A 445 0.84 -10.73 24.05
N ALA A 446 0.20 -11.66 24.77
CA ALA A 446 0.87 -12.61 25.65
C ALA A 446 0.51 -14.08 25.39
N THR A 447 -0.02 -14.41 24.21
CA THR A 447 -0.43 -15.79 23.85
C THR A 447 0.42 -16.42 22.74
N GLN A 448 1.53 -15.80 22.34
CA GLN A 448 2.43 -16.29 21.28
C GLN A 448 2.92 -17.73 21.51
N ASP A 449 3.15 -18.14 22.76
CA ASP A 449 3.55 -19.52 23.07
C ASP A 449 2.41 -20.52 22.81
N ILE A 450 1.19 -20.19 23.25
CA ILE A 450 0.00 -21.01 23.03
C ILE A 450 -0.24 -21.16 21.52
N ILE A 451 -0.19 -20.05 20.78
CA ILE A 451 -0.32 -20.03 19.31
C ILE A 451 0.72 -20.97 18.68
N TYR A 452 1.99 -20.87 19.10
CA TYR A 452 3.06 -21.72 18.60
C TYR A 452 2.81 -23.21 18.88
N ARG A 453 2.41 -23.57 20.11
CA ARG A 453 2.12 -24.97 20.47
C ARG A 453 0.98 -25.55 19.65
N ILE A 454 -0.09 -24.78 19.45
CA ILE A 454 -1.20 -25.15 18.55
C ILE A 454 -0.69 -25.36 17.13
N ILE A 455 0.13 -24.47 16.57
CA ILE A 455 0.67 -24.63 15.20
C ILE A 455 1.56 -25.88 15.08
N GLN A 456 2.34 -26.20 16.11
CA GLN A 456 3.22 -27.37 16.11
C GLN A 456 2.50 -28.71 16.32
N GLY A 457 1.19 -28.72 16.62
CA GLY A 457 0.55 -29.98 16.97
C GLY A 457 0.71 -30.41 18.43
N LEU A 458 1.29 -29.56 19.27
CA LEU A 458 1.57 -29.87 20.66
C LEU A 458 0.32 -29.56 21.48
N THR A 459 -0.20 -30.57 22.18
CA THR A 459 -1.27 -30.38 23.17
C THR A 459 -0.71 -29.71 24.42
N ASN A 460 -1.57 -29.02 25.18
CA ASN A 460 -1.28 -28.61 26.55
C ASN A 460 -0.97 -29.81 27.45
#